data_AF-A0A3M1EHZ2-F1
#
_entry.id   AF-A0A3M1EHZ2-F1
#
_cell.length_a   1.000
_cell.length_b   1.000
_cell.length_c   1.000
_cell.angle_alpha   90.00
_cell.angle_beta   90.00
_cell.angle_gamma   90.00
#
_symmetry.space_group_name_H-M   'P 1'
#
loop_
_entity.id
_entity.type
_entity.pdbx_description
1 polymer ?
#
loop_
_entity_poly.entity_id
_entity_poly.type
_entity_poly.pdbx_seq_one_letter_code
_entity_poly.pdbx_strand_id
1 'polypeptide(L)'
;ELETKLTKLAAAIQVELELPEIMVVQEVENTAILQALGDRVNAAAGTDYRAVSFESSDARGIEVGFLWDANRVSLVNAFQLTDAIVPGVSDAFGATSPSPGREPLVGVFDIGGRQLTIVGNHFKSKGGDDPLFGVNWPPNRITEVQRKAQARVVRDFVNSILDEDPDALVMVAGDLNDFPFSEPGEGPDNPIAILEGGAGEVPLTNLVNLEKDAERFTFVFDGNSQVLDHMLVSPALLDLFVGVDILHFDAGFPNALGDEAGTPLRASDHDPLEGRFRFR
;
A
#
# COMPACT_ATOMS: atom_id res chain seq x y z
N GLU A 1 -7.12 -19.42 -14.36
CA GLU A 1 -6.30 -18.29 -13.90
C GLU A 1 -6.96 -17.57 -12.73
N LEU A 2 -8.04 -16.80 -12.93
CA LEU A 2 -8.75 -16.10 -11.84
C LEU A 2 -9.12 -17.01 -10.65
N GLU A 3 -9.74 -18.17 -10.92
CA GLU A 3 -10.11 -19.12 -9.86
C GLU A 3 -8.91 -19.65 -9.06
N THR A 4 -7.79 -19.89 -9.73
CA THR A 4 -6.53 -20.28 -9.09
C THR A 4 -6.04 -19.15 -8.19
N LYS A 5 -5.97 -17.93 -8.73
CA LYS A 5 -5.49 -16.74 -7.99
C LYS A 5 -6.33 -16.46 -6.75
N LEU A 6 -7.66 -16.47 -6.88
CA LEU A 6 -8.58 -16.28 -5.75
C LEU A 6 -8.44 -17.40 -4.70
N THR A 7 -8.22 -18.64 -5.12
CA THR A 7 -8.00 -19.76 -4.18
C THR A 7 -6.68 -19.59 -3.41
N LYS A 8 -5.60 -19.24 -4.11
CA LYS A 8 -4.28 -19.01 -3.49
C LYS A 8 -4.31 -17.83 -2.53
N LEU A 9 -4.86 -16.68 -2.95
CA LEU A 9 -4.97 -15.50 -2.10
C LEU A 9 -5.84 -15.76 -0.87
N ALA A 10 -6.95 -16.50 -1.02
CA ALA A 10 -7.77 -16.87 0.14
C ALA A 10 -7.01 -17.75 1.14
N ALA A 11 -6.22 -18.72 0.64
CA ALA A 11 -5.35 -19.54 1.47
C ALA A 11 -4.25 -18.72 2.15
N ALA A 12 -3.61 -17.78 1.43
CA ALA A 12 -2.61 -16.88 1.98
C ALA A 12 -3.19 -16.02 3.10
N ILE A 13 -4.35 -15.40 2.88
CA ILE A 13 -5.05 -14.59 3.90
C ILE A 13 -5.36 -15.42 5.15
N GLN A 14 -5.75 -16.68 4.98
CA GLN A 14 -6.10 -17.55 6.09
C GLN A 14 -4.88 -18.07 6.86
N VAL A 15 -3.84 -18.49 6.15
CA VAL A 15 -2.74 -19.28 6.71
C VAL A 15 -1.51 -18.43 6.98
N GLU A 16 -1.11 -17.61 6.02
CA GLU A 16 0.14 -16.84 6.10
C GLU A 16 -0.09 -15.50 6.79
N LEU A 17 -1.17 -14.77 6.44
CA LEU A 17 -1.51 -13.47 7.03
C LEU A 17 -2.34 -13.62 8.33
N GLU A 18 -2.72 -14.84 8.71
CA GLU A 18 -3.48 -15.13 9.93
C GLU A 18 -4.76 -14.28 10.11
N LEU A 19 -5.48 -14.00 9.02
CA LEU A 19 -6.74 -13.25 8.97
C LEU A 19 -6.59 -11.81 9.54
N PRO A 20 -5.95 -10.87 8.84
CA PRO A 20 -5.79 -9.49 9.31
C PRO A 20 -7.12 -8.71 9.37
N GLU A 21 -7.27 -7.76 10.29
CA GLU A 21 -8.50 -6.98 10.41
C GLU A 21 -8.81 -6.12 9.18
N ILE A 22 -7.77 -5.50 8.59
CA ILE A 22 -7.86 -4.59 7.45
C ILE A 22 -6.69 -4.86 6.51
N MET A 23 -6.98 -4.98 5.21
CA MET A 23 -5.99 -5.08 4.15
C MET A 23 -6.18 -3.93 3.16
N VAL A 24 -5.06 -3.33 2.74
CA VAL A 24 -4.99 -2.41 1.61
C VAL A 24 -4.45 -3.19 0.42
N VAL A 25 -5.26 -3.38 -0.61
CA VAL A 25 -4.97 -4.28 -1.74
C VAL A 25 -4.79 -3.45 -3.01
N GLN A 26 -3.68 -3.65 -3.70
CA GLN A 26 -3.39 -3.03 -5.00
C GLN A 26 -3.71 -4.00 -6.15
N GLU A 27 -3.78 -3.46 -7.36
CA GLU A 27 -4.07 -4.23 -8.59
C GLU A 27 -5.42 -4.98 -8.56
N VAL A 28 -6.40 -4.38 -7.90
CA VAL A 28 -7.77 -4.90 -7.84
C VAL A 28 -8.47 -4.61 -9.15
N GLU A 29 -9.08 -5.63 -9.77
CA GLU A 29 -9.83 -5.43 -11.03
C GLU A 29 -11.14 -4.65 -10.80
N ASN A 30 -11.86 -4.96 -9.71
CA ASN A 30 -13.04 -4.23 -9.23
C ASN A 30 -13.51 -4.78 -7.87
N THR A 31 -14.45 -4.08 -7.25
CA THR A 31 -15.01 -4.45 -5.94
C THR A 31 -15.65 -5.85 -5.94
N ALA A 32 -16.28 -6.28 -7.04
CA ALA A 32 -16.95 -7.59 -7.08
C ALA A 32 -15.93 -8.74 -7.03
N ILE A 33 -14.78 -8.61 -7.70
CA ILE A 33 -13.70 -9.59 -7.62
C ILE A 33 -13.04 -9.57 -6.24
N LEU A 34 -12.80 -8.40 -5.66
CA LEU A 34 -12.26 -8.30 -4.30
C LEU A 34 -13.23 -8.88 -3.26
N GLN A 35 -14.53 -8.68 -3.41
CA GLN A 35 -15.54 -9.31 -2.56
C GLN A 35 -15.56 -10.83 -2.75
N ALA A 36 -15.38 -11.35 -3.97
CA ALA A 36 -15.30 -12.78 -4.21
C ALA A 36 -14.10 -13.44 -3.51
N LEU A 37 -12.99 -12.71 -3.35
CA LEU A 37 -11.87 -13.13 -2.49
C LEU A 37 -12.31 -13.18 -1.02
N GLY A 38 -12.91 -12.10 -0.50
CA GLY A 38 -13.44 -12.04 0.86
C GLY A 38 -14.43 -13.16 1.17
N ASP A 39 -15.36 -13.45 0.26
CA ASP A 39 -16.37 -14.50 0.42
C ASP A 39 -15.75 -15.90 0.55
N ARG A 40 -14.62 -16.17 -0.12
CA ARG A 40 -13.88 -17.43 0.03
C ARG A 40 -13.24 -17.55 1.41
N VAL A 41 -12.63 -16.47 1.89
CA VAL A 41 -12.06 -16.42 3.24
C VAL A 41 -13.19 -16.61 4.27
N ASN A 42 -14.32 -15.95 4.10
CA ASN A 42 -15.50 -16.08 4.96
C ASN A 42 -16.02 -17.51 5.02
N ALA A 43 -16.15 -18.17 3.87
CA ALA A 43 -16.59 -19.55 3.81
C ALA A 43 -15.60 -20.52 4.48
N ALA A 44 -14.30 -20.25 4.42
CA ALA A 44 -13.26 -21.10 4.98
C ALA A 44 -13.01 -20.89 6.48
N ALA A 45 -13.12 -19.65 6.97
CA ALA A 45 -12.71 -19.24 8.31
C ALA A 45 -13.85 -18.78 9.22
N GLY A 46 -15.08 -18.61 8.71
CA GLY A 46 -16.21 -18.10 9.48
C GLY A 46 -16.11 -16.61 9.83
N THR A 47 -15.40 -15.83 9.01
CA THR A 47 -15.24 -14.37 9.13
C THR A 47 -16.32 -13.60 8.36
N ASP A 48 -16.29 -12.26 8.39
CA ASP A 48 -17.15 -11.39 7.58
C ASP A 48 -16.34 -10.32 6.82
N TYR A 49 -15.41 -10.77 5.97
CA TYR A 49 -14.68 -9.90 5.06
C TYR A 49 -15.61 -9.20 4.07
N ARG A 50 -15.49 -7.88 4.03
CA ARG A 50 -16.16 -6.97 3.11
C ARG A 50 -15.14 -6.22 2.29
N ALA A 51 -15.51 -5.87 1.07
CA ALA A 51 -14.64 -5.20 0.13
C ALA A 51 -15.22 -3.87 -0.35
N VAL A 52 -14.34 -2.91 -0.63
CA VAL A 52 -14.65 -1.70 -1.37
C VAL A 52 -13.46 -1.30 -2.22
N SER A 53 -13.73 -0.87 -3.44
CA SER A 53 -12.77 -0.23 -4.34
C SER A 53 -13.54 0.75 -5.22
N PHE A 54 -12.83 1.55 -6.01
CA PHE A 54 -13.44 2.54 -6.89
C PHE A 54 -12.68 2.58 -8.20
N GLU A 55 -13.42 2.73 -9.30
CA GLU A 55 -12.85 2.88 -10.63
C GLU A 55 -11.90 4.08 -10.64
N SER A 56 -10.69 3.85 -11.17
CA SER A 56 -9.64 4.85 -11.23
C SER A 56 -9.45 5.31 -12.68
N SER A 57 -8.71 6.39 -12.91
CA SER A 57 -8.37 6.80 -14.28
C SER A 57 -7.32 5.90 -14.96
N ASP A 58 -6.97 4.75 -14.37
CA ASP A 58 -5.99 3.82 -14.91
C ASP A 58 -6.57 3.09 -16.13
N ALA A 59 -5.98 3.30 -17.30
CA ALA A 59 -6.45 2.68 -18.54
C ALA A 59 -6.36 1.14 -18.55
N ARG A 60 -5.63 0.53 -17.60
CA ARG A 60 -5.57 -0.92 -17.43
C ARG A 60 -6.77 -1.48 -16.65
N GLY A 61 -7.57 -0.63 -16.01
CA GLY A 61 -8.70 -1.04 -15.18
C GLY A 61 -8.27 -1.66 -13.86
N ILE A 62 -7.18 -1.16 -13.26
CA ILE A 62 -6.72 -1.59 -11.93
C ILE A 62 -6.99 -0.52 -10.88
N GLU A 63 -7.31 -0.97 -9.68
CA GLU A 63 -7.79 -0.17 -8.57
C GLU A 63 -6.98 -0.46 -7.29
N VAL A 64 -7.10 0.45 -6.32
CA VAL A 64 -6.78 0.18 -4.92
C VAL A 64 -8.09 -0.16 -4.22
N GLY A 65 -8.07 -1.16 -3.34
CA GLY A 65 -9.22 -1.59 -2.58
C GLY A 65 -8.90 -1.83 -1.11
N PHE A 66 -9.94 -1.80 -0.29
CA PHE A 66 -9.89 -2.32 1.07
C PHE A 66 -10.64 -3.64 1.15
N LEU A 67 -10.07 -4.59 1.88
CA LEU A 67 -10.71 -5.83 2.31
C LEU A 67 -10.59 -5.91 3.84
N TRP A 68 -11.70 -5.95 4.58
CA TRP A 68 -11.68 -5.88 6.04
C TRP A 68 -12.69 -6.83 6.68
N ASP A 69 -12.39 -7.37 7.86
CA ASP A 69 -13.31 -8.23 8.60
C ASP A 69 -14.31 -7.41 9.43
N ALA A 70 -15.55 -7.33 8.95
CA ALA A 70 -16.62 -6.53 9.55
C ALA A 70 -17.07 -7.03 10.93
N ASN A 71 -16.66 -8.23 11.35
CA ASN A 71 -16.87 -8.68 12.72
C ASN A 71 -15.95 -7.97 13.73
N ARG A 72 -14.80 -7.45 13.28
CA ARG A 72 -13.75 -6.88 14.13
C ARG A 72 -13.63 -5.37 14.00
N VAL A 73 -13.88 -4.82 12.82
CA VAL A 73 -13.74 -3.38 12.51
C VAL A 73 -14.89 -2.88 11.65
N SER A 74 -15.26 -1.61 11.78
CA SER A 74 -16.33 -1.01 10.98
C SER A 74 -15.78 0.04 10.03
N LEU A 75 -16.07 -0.08 8.74
CA LEU A 75 -15.79 1.00 7.78
C LEU A 75 -16.85 2.10 7.93
N VAL A 76 -16.42 3.28 8.39
CA VAL A 76 -17.28 4.45 8.60
C VAL A 76 -17.49 5.22 7.29
N ASN A 77 -16.43 5.37 6.50
CA ASN A 77 -16.46 6.06 5.22
C ASN A 77 -15.36 5.56 4.29
N ALA A 78 -15.60 5.58 2.98
CA ALA A 78 -14.57 5.32 1.97
C ALA A 78 -14.79 6.21 0.74
N PHE A 79 -13.71 6.80 0.21
CA PHE A 79 -13.75 7.68 -0.95
C PHE A 79 -12.38 7.77 -1.63
N GLN A 80 -12.36 8.07 -2.93
CA GLN A 80 -11.13 8.43 -3.63
C GLN A 80 -10.80 9.91 -3.42
N LEU A 81 -9.51 10.23 -3.35
CA LEU A 81 -9.07 11.63 -3.42
C LEU A 81 -9.44 12.25 -4.77
N THR A 82 -9.79 13.52 -4.73
CA THR A 82 -10.12 14.35 -5.90
C THR A 82 -9.62 15.78 -5.66
N ASP A 83 -9.57 16.61 -6.71
CA ASP A 83 -9.17 18.02 -6.57
C ASP A 83 -10.08 18.82 -5.63
N ALA A 84 -11.31 18.36 -5.40
CA ALA A 84 -12.24 18.99 -4.45
C ALA A 84 -11.85 18.73 -2.98
N ILE A 85 -11.06 17.67 -2.72
CA ILE A 85 -10.57 17.31 -1.39
C ILE A 85 -9.15 17.86 -1.20
N VAL A 86 -8.24 17.59 -2.13
CA VAL A 86 -6.87 18.09 -2.15
C VAL A 86 -6.51 18.56 -3.55
N PRO A 87 -6.09 19.83 -3.74
CA PRO A 87 -5.66 20.30 -5.06
C PRO A 87 -4.49 19.49 -5.64
N GLY A 88 -4.52 19.25 -6.96
CA GLY A 88 -3.41 18.62 -7.68
C GLY A 88 -3.55 17.11 -7.87
N VAL A 89 -4.64 16.51 -7.38
CA VAL A 89 -4.94 15.09 -7.62
C VAL A 89 -5.06 14.80 -9.11
N SER A 90 -5.73 15.66 -9.90
CA SER A 90 -5.87 15.40 -11.34
C SER A 90 -4.54 15.41 -12.09
N ASP A 91 -3.59 16.23 -11.65
CA ASP A 91 -2.26 16.35 -12.27
C ASP A 91 -1.34 15.20 -11.85
N ALA A 92 -1.45 14.74 -10.60
CA ALA A 92 -0.60 13.67 -10.05
C ALA A 92 -1.13 12.24 -10.34
N PHE A 93 -2.45 12.07 -10.38
CA PHE A 93 -3.09 10.77 -10.52
C PHE A 93 -4.18 10.74 -11.59
N GLY A 94 -4.91 11.82 -11.80
CA GLY A 94 -6.08 11.81 -12.68
C GLY A 94 -5.80 11.61 -14.17
N ALA A 95 -6.87 11.64 -14.97
CA ALA A 95 -6.81 11.39 -16.41
C ALA A 95 -5.88 12.32 -17.20
N THR A 96 -5.53 13.49 -16.64
CA THR A 96 -4.61 14.47 -17.23
C THR A 96 -3.14 14.26 -16.82
N SER A 97 -2.88 13.38 -15.86
CA SER A 97 -1.55 13.01 -15.39
C SER A 97 -0.72 12.35 -16.49
N PRO A 98 0.62 12.52 -16.50
CA PRO A 98 1.53 11.66 -17.28
C PRO A 98 1.46 10.17 -16.92
N SER A 99 0.90 9.85 -15.75
CA SER A 99 0.59 8.50 -15.30
C SER A 99 -0.85 8.44 -14.76
N PRO A 100 -1.87 8.42 -15.64
CA PRO A 100 -3.27 8.33 -15.22
C PRO A 100 -3.55 7.08 -14.39
N GLY A 101 -4.42 7.24 -13.41
CA GLY A 101 -4.96 6.19 -12.57
C GLY A 101 -4.38 6.09 -11.17
N ARG A 102 -4.97 5.17 -10.42
CA ARG A 102 -4.58 4.81 -9.05
C ARG A 102 -4.66 6.01 -8.11
N GLU A 103 -5.69 6.84 -8.29
CA GLU A 103 -6.09 7.86 -7.32
C GLU A 103 -6.17 7.22 -5.92
N PRO A 104 -5.58 7.85 -4.88
CA PRO A 104 -5.54 7.26 -3.56
C PRO A 104 -6.94 7.00 -2.99
N LEU A 105 -7.13 5.82 -2.41
CA LEU A 105 -8.36 5.40 -1.76
C LEU A 105 -8.24 5.67 -0.24
N VAL A 106 -9.12 6.52 0.29
CA VAL A 106 -9.18 6.81 1.72
C VAL A 106 -10.26 5.95 2.36
N GLY A 107 -9.93 5.29 3.48
CA GLY A 107 -10.85 4.54 4.31
C GLY A 107 -10.76 5.00 5.75
N VAL A 108 -11.90 5.31 6.37
CA VAL A 108 -12.00 5.65 7.80
C VAL A 108 -12.62 4.48 8.52
N PHE A 109 -11.86 3.82 9.38
CA PHE A 109 -12.27 2.64 10.13
C PHE A 109 -12.46 2.97 11.62
N ASP A 110 -13.57 2.51 12.20
CA ASP A 110 -13.74 2.48 13.66
C ASP A 110 -13.23 1.16 14.23
N ILE A 111 -12.30 1.27 15.18
CA ILE A 111 -11.69 0.14 15.89
C ILE A 111 -11.90 0.36 17.38
N GLY A 112 -13.05 -0.09 17.88
CA GLY A 112 -13.40 0.03 19.30
C GLY A 112 -13.60 1.48 19.75
N GLY A 113 -14.23 2.31 18.92
CA GLY A 113 -14.53 3.72 19.22
C GLY A 113 -13.41 4.70 18.88
N ARG A 114 -12.32 4.23 18.26
CA ARG A 114 -11.22 5.07 17.76
C ARG A 114 -11.21 5.00 16.24
N GLN A 115 -11.15 6.15 15.59
CA GLN A 115 -11.12 6.23 14.14
C GLN A 115 -9.68 6.19 13.64
N LEU A 116 -9.41 5.29 12.71
CA LEU A 116 -8.16 5.19 11.95
C LEU A 116 -8.45 5.57 10.49
N THR A 117 -7.76 6.59 9.99
CA THR A 117 -7.78 6.96 8.57
C THR A 117 -6.62 6.29 7.86
N ILE A 118 -6.92 5.48 6.85
CA ILE A 118 -5.92 4.82 6.00
C ILE A 118 -6.03 5.40 4.59
N VAL A 119 -4.90 5.87 4.06
CA VAL A 119 -4.74 6.29 2.67
C VAL A 119 -4.05 5.17 1.91
N GLY A 120 -4.82 4.43 1.12
CA GLY A 120 -4.33 3.36 0.25
C GLY A 120 -3.80 3.90 -1.07
N ASN A 121 -2.61 3.48 -1.47
CA ASN A 121 -1.89 4.01 -2.62
C ASN A 121 -1.34 2.91 -3.52
N HIS A 122 -1.12 3.27 -4.79
CA HIS A 122 -0.32 2.51 -5.75
C HIS A 122 0.37 3.50 -6.71
N PHE A 123 1.60 3.91 -6.40
CA PHE A 123 2.31 4.97 -7.12
C PHE A 123 2.87 4.52 -8.48
N LYS A 124 3.35 5.46 -9.29
CA LYS A 124 3.98 5.18 -10.58
C LYS A 124 5.18 4.25 -10.43
N SER A 125 5.12 3.09 -11.09
CA SER A 125 6.23 2.15 -11.12
C SER A 125 7.51 2.71 -11.73
N LYS A 126 8.65 2.16 -11.30
CA LYS A 126 10.01 2.48 -11.79
C LYS A 126 10.28 2.01 -13.23
N GLY A 127 9.28 1.43 -13.90
CA GLY A 127 9.40 0.94 -15.27
C GLY A 127 9.73 2.07 -16.25
N GLY A 128 10.88 1.94 -16.93
CA GLY A 128 11.41 2.94 -17.88
C GLY A 128 12.57 3.77 -17.32
N ASP A 129 12.85 3.68 -16.02
CA ASP A 129 14.10 4.20 -15.44
C ASP A 129 15.29 3.32 -15.85
N ASP A 130 16.49 3.90 -15.86
CA ASP A 130 17.73 3.13 -16.04
C ASP A 130 17.89 2.12 -14.88
N PRO A 131 18.48 0.93 -15.13
CA PRO A 131 18.71 -0.06 -14.09
C PRO A 131 19.65 0.47 -13.00
N LEU A 132 19.46 -0.01 -11.77
CA LEU A 132 20.32 0.35 -10.63
C LEU A 132 21.80 0.08 -10.89
N PHE A 133 22.12 -0.96 -11.67
CA PHE A 133 23.47 -1.24 -12.13
C PHE A 133 23.49 -1.19 -13.66
N GLY A 134 23.93 -0.06 -14.21
CA GLY A 134 23.94 0.22 -15.64
C GLY A 134 25.16 1.01 -16.11
N VAL A 135 25.25 1.21 -17.43
CA VAL A 135 26.34 1.99 -18.06
C VAL A 135 26.21 3.49 -17.81
N ASN A 136 24.99 3.98 -17.54
CA ASN A 136 24.72 5.36 -17.19
C ASN A 136 24.77 5.50 -15.66
N TRP A 137 25.59 6.43 -15.16
CA TRP A 137 25.68 6.69 -13.72
C TRP A 137 25.81 8.19 -13.42
N PRO A 138 24.96 8.78 -12.56
CA PRO A 138 23.79 8.16 -11.91
C PRO A 138 22.72 7.71 -12.92
N PRO A 139 21.84 6.75 -12.56
CA PRO A 139 20.80 6.26 -13.46
C PRO A 139 19.81 7.37 -13.78
N ASN A 140 19.33 7.41 -15.02
CA ASN A 140 18.26 8.32 -15.41
C ASN A 140 16.90 7.80 -14.90
N ARG A 141 16.28 8.51 -13.97
CA ARG A 141 15.00 8.14 -13.34
C ARG A 141 13.85 9.03 -13.80
N ILE A 142 13.35 8.79 -15.00
CA ILE A 142 12.31 9.62 -15.61
C ILE A 142 10.97 9.53 -14.87
N THR A 143 10.71 8.42 -14.17
CA THR A 143 9.45 8.21 -13.44
C THR A 143 9.43 8.88 -12.06
N GLU A 144 10.59 9.24 -11.52
CA GLU A 144 10.76 9.86 -10.21
C GLU A 144 9.94 11.15 -10.05
N VAL A 145 9.91 11.99 -11.09
CA VAL A 145 9.18 13.27 -11.08
C VAL A 145 7.69 13.04 -10.78
N GLN A 146 7.12 11.99 -11.36
CA GLN A 146 5.72 11.64 -11.14
C GLN A 146 5.49 11.14 -9.72
N ARG A 147 6.34 10.23 -9.22
CA ARG A 147 6.19 9.71 -7.85
C ARG A 147 6.34 10.81 -6.81
N LYS A 148 7.25 11.78 -7.01
CA LYS A 148 7.36 12.94 -6.11
C LYS A 148 6.09 13.80 -6.13
N ALA A 149 5.46 14.00 -7.29
CA ALA A 149 4.19 14.73 -7.37
C ALA A 149 3.05 13.97 -6.64
N GLN A 150 2.98 12.66 -6.81
CA GLN A 150 2.02 11.78 -6.12
C GLN A 150 2.22 11.82 -4.59
N ALA A 151 3.46 11.71 -4.13
CA ALA A 151 3.81 11.81 -2.72
C ALA A 151 3.39 13.15 -2.11
N ARG A 152 3.57 14.27 -2.83
CA ARG A 152 3.17 15.61 -2.35
C ARG A 152 1.66 15.72 -2.15
N VAL A 153 0.86 15.25 -3.11
CA VAL A 153 -0.61 15.27 -2.99
C VAL A 153 -1.09 14.44 -1.80
N VAL A 154 -0.52 13.24 -1.60
CA VAL A 154 -0.86 12.40 -0.44
C VAL A 154 -0.41 13.05 0.86
N ARG A 155 0.79 13.64 0.88
CA ARG A 155 1.30 14.37 2.05
C ARG A 155 0.42 15.56 2.39
N ASP A 156 -0.01 16.34 1.41
CA ASP A 156 -0.90 17.49 1.60
C ASP A 156 -2.25 17.07 2.18
N PHE A 157 -2.79 15.92 1.75
CA PHE A 157 -3.98 15.33 2.37
C PHE A 157 -3.75 14.97 3.84
N VAL A 158 -2.64 14.28 4.14
CA VAL A 158 -2.30 13.91 5.52
C VAL A 158 -2.09 15.14 6.40
N ASN A 159 -1.39 16.16 5.90
CA ASN A 159 -1.20 17.43 6.59
C ASN A 159 -2.54 18.10 6.89
N SER A 160 -3.51 18.07 5.95
CA SER A 160 -4.84 18.64 6.21
C SER A 160 -5.56 18.01 7.41
N ILE A 161 -5.28 16.74 7.70
CA ILE A 161 -5.80 16.03 8.88
C ILE A 161 -4.98 16.39 10.12
N LEU A 162 -3.65 16.28 10.04
CA LEU A 162 -2.77 16.44 11.20
C LEU A 162 -2.60 17.91 11.66
N ASP A 163 -2.86 18.88 10.78
CA ASP A 163 -2.90 20.30 11.14
C ASP A 163 -4.18 20.65 11.92
N GLU A 164 -5.29 19.93 11.68
CA GLU A 164 -6.53 20.07 12.45
C GLU A 164 -6.46 19.30 13.78
N ASP A 165 -5.97 18.06 13.72
CA ASP A 165 -5.80 17.18 14.89
C ASP A 165 -4.44 16.45 14.83
N PRO A 166 -3.41 16.97 15.53
CA PRO A 166 -2.08 16.34 15.58
C PRO A 166 -2.07 14.93 16.19
N ASP A 167 -3.11 14.57 16.95
CA ASP A 167 -3.26 13.25 17.59
C ASP A 167 -4.12 12.29 16.75
N ALA A 168 -4.51 12.68 15.53
CA ALA A 168 -5.29 11.84 14.63
C ALA A 168 -4.51 10.57 14.25
N LEU A 169 -5.21 9.43 14.23
CA LEU A 169 -4.65 8.16 13.80
C LEU A 169 -4.70 8.06 12.27
N VAL A 170 -3.58 8.36 11.64
CA VAL A 170 -3.42 8.31 10.18
C VAL A 170 -2.37 7.30 9.77
N MET A 171 -2.65 6.56 8.70
CA MET A 171 -1.72 5.66 8.02
C MET A 171 -1.73 5.95 6.51
N VAL A 172 -0.56 5.99 5.88
CA VAL A 172 -0.37 5.91 4.43
C VAL A 172 0.17 4.53 4.12
N ALA A 173 -0.49 3.76 3.26
CA ALA A 173 -0.10 2.37 2.99
C ALA A 173 -0.25 1.98 1.52
N GLY A 174 0.60 1.05 1.07
CA GLY A 174 0.53 0.40 -0.24
C GLY A 174 1.87 0.41 -0.98
N ASP A 175 1.82 0.03 -2.26
CA ASP A 175 2.98 0.06 -3.16
C ASP A 175 3.28 1.51 -3.57
N LEU A 176 4.32 2.09 -2.96
CA LEU A 176 4.76 3.45 -3.27
C LEU A 176 5.84 3.48 -4.35
N ASN A 177 6.26 2.31 -4.85
CA ASN A 177 7.23 2.15 -5.93
C ASN A 177 8.53 2.95 -5.73
N ASP A 178 8.94 3.18 -4.49
CA ASP A 178 10.20 3.81 -4.19
C ASP A 178 10.85 3.27 -2.92
N PHE A 179 12.16 3.43 -2.81
CA PHE A 179 12.92 2.89 -1.68
C PHE A 179 12.77 3.79 -0.44
N PRO A 180 12.98 3.24 0.79
CA PRO A 180 12.94 4.02 2.03
C PRO A 180 14.13 4.97 2.19
N PHE A 181 15.01 5.04 1.19
CA PHE A 181 16.18 5.88 1.15
C PHE A 181 16.34 6.47 -0.26
N SER A 182 17.01 7.61 -0.35
CA SER A 182 17.27 8.24 -1.64
C SER A 182 18.28 7.43 -2.47
N GLU A 183 17.94 7.21 -3.74
CA GLU A 183 18.86 6.63 -4.70
C GLU A 183 19.97 7.62 -5.12
N PRO A 184 21.10 7.12 -5.66
CA PRO A 184 22.17 7.98 -6.17
C PRO A 184 21.69 9.00 -7.20
N GLY A 185 21.68 10.27 -6.81
CA GLY A 185 21.27 11.40 -7.65
C GLY A 185 19.80 11.83 -7.51
N GLU A 186 19.00 11.18 -6.67
CA GLU A 186 17.58 11.53 -6.43
C GLU A 186 17.43 12.77 -5.54
N GLY A 187 18.46 13.10 -4.76
CA GLY A 187 18.41 14.17 -3.77
C GLY A 187 17.67 13.76 -2.50
N PRO A 188 17.48 14.69 -1.54
CA PRO A 188 16.93 14.38 -0.23
C PRO A 188 15.39 14.23 -0.21
N ASP A 189 14.70 14.59 -1.28
CA ASP A 189 13.24 14.64 -1.35
C ASP A 189 12.64 13.46 -2.13
N ASN A 190 13.18 12.24 -1.93
CA ASN A 190 12.58 11.03 -2.49
C ASN A 190 11.10 10.90 -2.04
N PRO A 191 10.25 10.15 -2.76
CA PRO A 191 8.82 10.04 -2.44
C PRO A 191 8.52 9.66 -0.99
N ILE A 192 9.32 8.77 -0.38
CA ILE A 192 9.12 8.36 1.02
C ILE A 192 9.48 9.50 1.97
N ALA A 193 10.58 10.21 1.74
CA ALA A 193 10.96 11.37 2.54
C ALA A 193 9.93 12.52 2.47
N ILE A 194 9.27 12.70 1.30
CA ILE A 194 8.16 13.65 1.17
C ILE A 194 6.99 13.25 2.09
N LEU A 195 6.65 11.95 2.15
CA LEU A 195 5.55 11.45 2.97
C LEU A 195 5.88 11.48 4.48
N GLU A 196 7.12 11.20 4.85
CA GLU A 196 7.62 11.31 6.23
C GLU A 196 7.50 12.73 6.79
N GLY A 197 7.59 13.73 5.91
CA GLY A 197 7.31 15.13 6.23
C GLY A 197 8.55 15.98 6.47
N GLY A 198 8.35 17.29 6.37
CA GLY A 198 9.38 18.31 6.49
C GLY A 198 9.39 19.05 7.82
N ALA A 199 10.29 20.03 7.92
CA ALA A 199 10.37 20.91 9.08
C ALA A 199 9.06 21.69 9.25
N GLY A 200 8.46 21.57 10.45
CA GLY A 200 7.21 22.26 10.81
C GLY A 200 5.96 21.43 10.61
N GLU A 201 6.06 20.22 10.04
CA GLU A 201 4.93 19.31 9.89
C GLU A 201 4.98 18.19 10.94
N VAL A 202 3.84 17.55 11.21
CA VAL A 202 3.79 16.34 12.06
C VAL A 202 4.43 15.18 11.29
N PRO A 203 5.49 14.53 11.81
CA PRO A 203 6.21 13.51 11.06
C PRO A 203 5.43 12.20 10.97
N LEU A 204 5.48 11.52 9.83
CA LEU A 204 5.11 10.11 9.76
C LEU A 204 6.34 9.22 9.93
N THR A 205 6.16 8.08 10.57
CA THR A 205 7.21 7.05 10.70
C THR A 205 6.93 5.90 9.74
N ASN A 206 7.87 5.60 8.85
CA ASN A 206 7.81 4.42 7.99
C ASN A 206 8.13 3.15 8.78
N LEU A 207 7.16 2.24 8.91
CA LEU A 207 7.29 1.02 9.69
C LEU A 207 8.35 0.06 9.15
N VAL A 208 8.66 0.10 7.85
CA VAL A 208 9.71 -0.75 7.28
C VAL A 208 11.06 -0.49 7.92
N ASN A 209 11.33 0.75 8.36
CA ASN A 209 12.56 1.11 9.06
C ASN A 209 12.67 0.48 10.46
N LEU A 210 11.59 -0.10 10.98
CA LEU A 210 11.53 -0.80 12.26
C LEU A 210 11.70 -2.32 12.12
N GLU A 211 11.65 -2.84 10.89
CA GLU A 211 11.93 -4.26 10.60
C GLU A 211 13.44 -4.50 10.49
N LYS A 212 13.89 -5.75 10.66
CA LYS A 212 15.30 -6.14 10.50
C LYS A 212 15.75 -6.00 9.05
N ASP A 213 16.94 -5.44 8.82
CA ASP A 213 17.47 -5.12 7.48
C ASP A 213 17.37 -6.28 6.47
N ALA A 214 17.62 -7.52 6.90
CA ALA A 214 17.59 -8.71 6.03
C ALA A 214 16.17 -9.16 5.62
N GLU A 215 15.13 -8.64 6.29
CA GLU A 215 13.72 -9.04 6.14
C GLU A 215 12.89 -7.90 5.50
N ARG A 216 13.50 -6.78 5.11
CA ARG A 216 12.76 -5.58 4.65
C ARG A 216 12.21 -5.64 3.22
N PHE A 217 12.59 -6.61 2.41
CA PHE A 217 12.23 -6.61 0.99
C PHE A 217 10.80 -7.08 0.77
N THR A 218 10.07 -6.41 -0.10
CA THR A 218 8.71 -6.79 -0.50
C THR A 218 8.66 -7.27 -1.95
N PHE A 219 9.72 -7.04 -2.73
CA PHE A 219 9.77 -7.36 -4.15
C PHE A 219 11.15 -7.85 -4.58
N VAL A 220 11.22 -8.69 -5.61
CA VAL A 220 12.48 -9.16 -6.22
C VAL A 220 12.47 -8.89 -7.71
N PHE A 221 13.40 -8.05 -8.18
CA PHE A 221 13.52 -7.67 -9.58
C PHE A 221 14.96 -7.77 -10.07
N ASP A 222 15.16 -8.49 -11.19
CA ASP A 222 16.48 -8.73 -11.79
C ASP A 222 17.53 -9.23 -10.77
N GLY A 223 17.09 -10.05 -9.81
CA GLY A 223 17.93 -10.60 -8.75
C GLY A 223 18.24 -9.64 -7.59
N ASN A 224 17.60 -8.47 -7.54
CA ASN A 224 17.72 -7.51 -6.44
C ASN A 224 16.48 -7.55 -5.56
N SER A 225 16.69 -7.72 -4.26
CA SER A 225 15.66 -7.51 -3.23
C SER A 225 15.38 -6.02 -3.07
N GLN A 226 14.12 -5.64 -3.14
CA GLN A 226 13.63 -4.27 -3.17
C GLN A 226 12.54 -4.06 -2.13
N VAL A 227 12.49 -2.85 -1.57
CA VAL A 227 11.42 -2.39 -0.67
C VAL A 227 10.57 -1.40 -1.47
N LEU A 228 9.34 -1.76 -1.83
CA LEU A 228 8.44 -0.88 -2.58
C LEU A 228 7.12 -0.63 -1.84
N ASP A 229 6.72 -1.56 -0.99
CA ASP A 229 5.51 -1.48 -0.19
C ASP A 229 5.82 -0.89 1.19
N HIS A 230 5.01 0.07 1.60
CA HIS A 230 5.26 0.83 2.81
C HIS A 230 4.00 1.01 3.65
N MET A 231 4.21 1.24 4.95
CA MET A 231 3.23 1.75 5.89
C MET A 231 3.87 2.89 6.66
N LEU A 232 3.40 4.12 6.43
CA LEU A 232 3.82 5.30 7.18
C LEU A 232 2.72 5.68 8.15
N VAL A 233 3.06 5.85 9.42
CA VAL A 233 2.08 6.09 10.49
C VAL A 233 2.33 7.40 11.22
N SER A 234 1.23 8.06 11.59
CA SER A 234 1.23 9.23 12.49
C SER A 234 1.80 8.89 13.88
N PRO A 235 2.30 9.88 14.64
CA PRO A 235 2.85 9.63 15.97
C PRO A 235 1.85 8.96 16.93
N ALA A 236 0.59 9.41 16.93
CA ALA A 236 -0.45 8.85 17.80
C ALA A 236 -0.80 7.39 17.44
N LEU A 237 -0.66 6.99 16.17
CA LEU A 237 -0.81 5.59 15.76
C LEU A 237 0.44 4.78 16.10
N LEU A 238 1.63 5.37 15.98
CA LEU A 238 2.89 4.74 16.38
C LEU A 238 2.91 4.43 17.89
N ASP A 239 2.27 5.24 18.73
CA ASP A 239 2.14 4.94 20.17
C ASP A 239 1.36 3.65 20.47
N LEU A 240 0.58 3.16 19.51
CA LEU A 240 -0.14 1.87 19.61
C LEU A 240 0.62 0.71 18.98
N PHE A 241 1.76 0.98 18.34
CA PHE A 241 2.50 -0.01 17.58
C PHE A 241 2.99 -1.16 18.46
N VAL A 242 2.78 -2.39 17.98
CA VAL A 242 3.22 -3.62 18.64
C VAL A 242 4.34 -4.27 17.85
N GLY A 243 4.27 -4.24 16.53
CA GLY A 243 5.30 -4.82 15.67
C GLY A 243 4.96 -4.66 14.19
N VAL A 244 5.98 -4.80 13.39
CA VAL A 244 5.92 -4.89 11.93
C VAL A 244 6.46 -6.27 11.54
N ASP A 245 6.08 -6.75 10.37
CA ASP A 245 6.70 -7.92 9.74
C ASP A 245 6.51 -7.84 8.22
N ILE A 246 7.35 -8.54 7.47
CA ILE A 246 7.14 -8.77 6.04
C ILE A 246 7.05 -10.27 5.83
N LEU A 247 5.88 -10.72 5.40
CA LEU A 247 5.57 -12.14 5.40
C LEU A 247 6.11 -12.77 4.12
N HIS A 248 7.32 -13.33 4.21
CA HIS A 248 8.02 -13.91 3.06
C HIS A 248 7.43 -15.26 2.62
N PHE A 249 6.42 -15.23 1.77
CA PHE A 249 5.83 -16.41 1.11
C PHE A 249 5.61 -16.23 -0.41
N ASP A 250 5.95 -15.07 -0.96
CA ASP A 250 5.66 -14.66 -2.33
C ASP A 250 6.91 -14.26 -3.13
N ALA A 251 7.56 -13.14 -2.82
CA ALA A 251 8.56 -12.51 -3.69
C ALA A 251 9.81 -13.40 -3.90
N GLY A 252 10.23 -14.11 -2.85
CA GLY A 252 11.36 -15.04 -2.88
C GLY A 252 11.04 -16.44 -3.41
N PHE A 253 9.77 -16.75 -3.70
CA PHE A 253 9.34 -18.10 -4.04
C PHE A 253 9.33 -18.34 -5.56
N PRO A 254 9.54 -19.60 -6.03
CA PRO A 254 9.61 -19.90 -7.46
C PRO A 254 8.33 -19.55 -8.21
N ASN A 255 8.47 -18.90 -9.38
CA ASN A 255 7.35 -18.55 -10.26
C ASN A 255 6.42 -19.72 -10.60
N ALA A 256 6.96 -20.94 -10.69
CA ALA A 256 6.18 -22.15 -10.98
C ALA A 256 5.06 -22.41 -9.96
N LEU A 257 5.21 -21.95 -8.71
CA LEU A 257 4.19 -22.10 -7.67
C LEU A 257 2.98 -21.19 -7.89
N GLY A 258 3.10 -20.14 -8.72
CA GLY A 258 2.01 -19.19 -9.00
C GLY A 258 0.78 -19.85 -9.63
N ASP A 259 0.99 -20.91 -10.41
CA ASP A 259 -0.08 -21.67 -11.06
C ASP A 259 -0.60 -22.84 -10.20
N GLU A 260 0.00 -23.08 -9.03
CA GLU A 260 -0.35 -24.19 -8.13
C GLU A 260 -1.40 -23.76 -7.10
N ALA A 261 -2.66 -24.12 -7.32
CA ALA A 261 -3.78 -23.78 -6.44
C ALA A 261 -3.70 -24.39 -5.02
N GLY A 262 -2.89 -25.44 -4.83
CA GLY A 262 -2.80 -26.19 -3.58
C GLY A 262 -1.88 -25.57 -2.52
N THR A 263 -1.30 -24.41 -2.79
CA THR A 263 -0.35 -23.73 -1.89
C THR A 263 -0.61 -22.22 -1.84
N PRO A 264 -0.49 -21.57 -0.66
CA PRO A 264 -0.55 -20.12 -0.56
C PRO A 264 0.69 -19.42 -1.13
N LEU A 265 1.80 -20.15 -1.28
CA LEU A 265 3.08 -19.61 -1.74
C LEU A 265 2.99 -19.04 -3.16
N ARG A 266 3.65 -17.92 -3.43
CA ARG A 266 3.63 -17.23 -4.75
C ARG A 266 2.20 -16.92 -5.22
N ALA A 267 1.32 -16.51 -4.31
CA ALA A 267 0.03 -15.92 -4.65
C ALA A 267 0.19 -14.52 -5.28
N SER A 268 1.29 -13.84 -4.96
CA SER A 268 1.69 -12.53 -5.49
C SER A 268 3.18 -12.54 -5.90
N ASP A 269 3.60 -11.53 -6.64
CA ASP A 269 5.01 -11.21 -6.85
C ASP A 269 5.59 -10.28 -5.76
N HIS A 270 4.72 -9.73 -4.91
CA HIS A 270 5.08 -8.95 -3.72
C HIS A 270 4.81 -9.74 -2.43
N ASP A 271 5.71 -9.65 -1.45
CA ASP A 271 5.45 -10.08 -0.07
C ASP A 271 4.63 -9.00 0.67
N PRO A 272 3.59 -9.36 1.44
CA PRO A 272 2.79 -8.39 2.18
C PRO A 272 3.53 -7.85 3.41
N LEU A 273 3.43 -6.53 3.60
CA LEU A 273 3.85 -5.82 4.81
C LEU A 273 2.72 -5.83 5.85
N GLU A 274 3.01 -6.30 7.06
CA GLU A 274 2.08 -6.35 8.19
C GLU A 274 2.43 -5.29 9.24
N GLY A 275 1.44 -4.54 9.72
CA GLY A 275 1.53 -3.67 10.89
C GLY A 275 0.55 -4.11 11.97
N ARG A 276 1.05 -4.38 13.19
CA ARG A 276 0.25 -4.80 14.35
C ARG A 276 0.15 -3.66 15.37
N PHE A 277 -1.08 -3.36 15.81
CA PHE A 277 -1.37 -2.25 16.71
C PHE A 277 -2.31 -2.66 17.84
N ARG A 278 -2.14 -2.03 19.01
CA ARG A 278 -2.97 -2.27 20.20
C ARG A 278 -3.94 -1.11 20.41
N PHE A 279 -5.15 -1.26 19.89
CA PHE A 279 -6.25 -0.30 20.13
C PHE A 279 -6.95 -0.49 21.49
N ARG A 280 -6.65 -1.59 22.21
CA ARG A 280 -7.25 -1.99 23.50
C ARG A 280 -6.22 -2.57 24.46
#